data_AF-A0A7C8CPD3-F1
#
_entry.id   AF-A0A7C8CPD3-F1
#
_cell.length_a   1.000
_cell.length_b   1.000
_cell.length_c   1.000
_cell.angle_alpha   90.00
_cell.angle_beta   90.00
_cell.angle_gamma   90.00
#
_symmetry.space_group_name_H-M   'P 1'
#
loop_
_entity.id
_entity.type
_entity.pdbx_description
1 polymer ?
#
loop_
_entity_poly.entity_id
_entity_poly.type
_entity_poly.pdbx_seq_one_letter_code
_entity_poly.pdbx_strand_id
1 'polypeptide(L)'
;MHFLPCFQTNAGGDYIYAHRRGRKAPEWGLEDKNMNNEMNNDEAVSPVIATILMVAITVVLAGVLYVWASDLANSNQQDSPDLYQYRASNHNDNPSAATDDALMVLEFMQAPADLNWANIDIQITGADGVPHTCKTDGSTDCTITQYGSDDTFWEKSEVLHISENGEDLCNGGSCTFDMKISDTRTGTTLTGTPSVIVD
;
A
#
# COMPACT_ATOMS: atom_id res chain seq x y z
N MET A 1 -56.92 22.68 15.70
CA MET A 1 -56.71 21.98 14.42
C MET A 1 -55.89 20.73 14.70
N HIS A 2 -56.34 19.61 14.14
CA HIS A 2 -55.60 18.36 13.93
C HIS A 2 -55.30 17.39 15.11
N PHE A 3 -56.17 16.36 15.16
CA PHE A 3 -55.98 14.91 15.30
C PHE A 3 -55.52 14.22 16.61
N LEU A 4 -56.28 13.13 16.85
CA LEU A 4 -56.39 12.22 17.98
C LEU A 4 -55.23 11.21 18.08
N PRO A 5 -54.99 10.66 19.29
CA PRO A 5 -54.36 9.36 19.47
C PRO A 5 -55.40 8.21 19.67
N CYS A 6 -55.02 7.05 19.14
CA CYS A 6 -55.29 5.66 19.55
C CYS A 6 -56.70 5.18 19.99
N PHE A 7 -57.16 4.19 19.23
CA PHE A 7 -57.67 2.88 19.68
C PHE A 7 -58.94 2.83 20.55
N GLN A 8 -60.07 2.59 19.89
CA GLN A 8 -61.17 1.80 20.43
C GLN A 8 -61.60 0.78 19.37
N THR A 9 -61.66 -0.50 19.73
CA THR A 9 -62.93 -1.23 19.84
C THR A 9 -62.73 -2.41 20.80
N ASN A 10 -63.49 -2.42 21.89
CA ASN A 10 -63.79 -3.61 22.67
C ASN A 10 -65.31 -3.75 22.53
N ALA A 11 -65.77 -4.68 21.71
CA ALA A 11 -67.18 -4.95 21.51
C ALA A 11 -67.40 -6.40 21.07
N GLY A 12 -67.51 -7.27 22.08
CA GLY A 12 -68.58 -8.27 22.11
C GLY A 12 -68.24 -9.68 21.62
N GLY A 13 -68.29 -10.64 22.55
CA GLY A 13 -68.79 -11.97 22.23
C GLY A 13 -68.08 -13.12 22.95
N ASP A 14 -68.33 -13.27 24.25
CA ASP A 14 -68.05 -14.51 24.99
C ASP A 14 -68.76 -15.71 24.34
N TYR A 15 -68.02 -16.78 24.05
CA TYR A 15 -68.60 -18.10 23.82
C TYR A 15 -67.92 -19.14 24.71
N ILE A 16 -68.66 -19.47 25.76
CA ILE A 16 -68.40 -20.48 26.78
C ILE A 16 -68.72 -21.84 26.14
N TYR A 17 -67.73 -22.68 25.85
CA TYR A 17 -67.99 -24.03 25.36
C TYR A 17 -68.28 -24.97 26.52
N ALA A 18 -69.58 -25.20 26.76
CA ALA A 18 -70.09 -26.20 27.68
C ALA A 18 -69.81 -27.62 27.17
N HIS A 19 -69.21 -28.46 28.02
CA HIS A 19 -69.17 -29.91 27.81
C HIS A 19 -70.59 -30.50 27.90
N ARG A 20 -71.06 -31.16 26.83
CA ARG A 20 -72.17 -32.12 26.93
C ARG A 20 -71.80 -33.44 26.24
N ARG A 21 -71.73 -34.50 27.05
CA ARG A 21 -71.52 -35.90 26.64
C ARG A 21 -72.72 -36.39 25.82
N GLY A 22 -72.47 -37.08 24.70
CA GLY A 22 -73.51 -37.86 24.04
C GLY A 22 -73.22 -38.43 22.64
N ARG A 23 -72.52 -39.58 22.59
CA ARG A 23 -72.58 -40.70 21.62
C ARG A 23 -71.82 -40.67 20.28
N LYS A 24 -71.21 -41.84 20.03
CA LYS A 24 -70.18 -42.30 19.09
C LYS A 24 -70.46 -42.13 17.59
N ALA A 25 -69.39 -41.88 16.83
CA ALA A 25 -69.25 -42.21 15.41
C ALA A 25 -68.03 -43.16 15.24
N PRO A 26 -68.01 -44.04 14.21
CA PRO A 26 -67.18 -45.24 14.18
C PRO A 26 -65.72 -44.96 13.75
N GLU A 27 -64.79 -45.69 14.37
CA GLU A 27 -63.47 -46.04 13.83
C GLU A 27 -63.72 -46.74 12.48
N TRP A 28 -62.96 -46.57 11.37
CA TRP A 28 -61.54 -46.86 11.15
C TRP A 28 -61.02 -46.08 9.93
N GLY A 29 -59.73 -45.73 9.96
CA GLY A 29 -58.88 -45.58 8.78
C GLY A 29 -58.67 -44.15 8.26
N LEU A 30 -57.51 -43.55 8.53
CA LEU A 30 -56.31 -43.74 7.71
C LEU A 30 -55.24 -42.69 8.08
N GLU A 31 -54.10 -43.22 8.51
CA GLU A 31 -52.72 -42.74 8.41
C GLU A 31 -52.38 -41.27 8.66
N ASP A 32 -51.55 -41.12 9.68
CA ASP A 32 -50.68 -39.99 9.98
C ASP A 32 -49.86 -39.62 8.74
N LYS A 33 -50.11 -38.45 8.14
CA LYS A 33 -49.12 -37.85 7.25
C LYS A 33 -48.06 -37.16 8.08
N ASN A 34 -47.21 -38.02 8.65
CA ASN A 34 -45.84 -37.71 8.99
C ASN A 34 -45.15 -37.04 7.79
N MET A 35 -44.90 -35.73 7.86
CA MET A 35 -43.91 -35.08 6.99
C MET A 35 -42.56 -35.12 7.69
N ASN A 36 -41.96 -36.31 7.77
CA ASN A 36 -40.54 -36.43 8.08
C ASN A 36 -39.79 -35.97 6.84
N ASN A 37 -39.18 -34.78 6.95
CA ASN A 37 -38.14 -34.35 6.03
C ASN A 37 -36.86 -35.12 6.34
N GLU A 38 -36.85 -36.39 5.96
CA GLU A 38 -35.67 -37.24 6.01
C GLU A 38 -34.84 -36.98 4.75
N MET A 39 -34.00 -35.94 4.79
CA MET A 39 -32.86 -35.80 3.89
C MET A 39 -31.79 -36.79 4.33
N ASN A 40 -32.02 -38.06 4.00
CA ASN A 40 -31.07 -39.14 4.24
C ASN A 40 -30.01 -39.09 3.14
N ASN A 41 -29.10 -38.13 3.22
CA ASN A 41 -27.98 -37.99 2.29
C ASN A 41 -26.75 -38.79 2.77
N ASP A 42 -26.98 -40.05 3.17
CA ASP A 42 -25.92 -40.96 3.63
C ASP A 42 -25.42 -41.90 2.53
N GLU A 43 -25.86 -41.71 1.27
CA GLU A 43 -25.31 -42.43 0.14
C GLU A 43 -24.16 -41.67 -0.52
N ALA A 44 -23.00 -41.89 0.11
CA ALA A 44 -21.80 -42.35 -0.57
C ALA A 44 -21.39 -41.52 -1.79
N VAL A 45 -20.65 -40.44 -1.51
CA VAL A 45 -19.66 -39.96 -2.48
C VAL A 45 -18.75 -41.16 -2.79
N SER A 46 -18.89 -41.73 -4.00
CA SER A 46 -18.07 -42.85 -4.44
C SER A 46 -16.58 -42.51 -4.23
N PRO A 47 -15.73 -43.45 -3.78
CA PRO A 47 -14.31 -43.19 -3.53
C PRO A 47 -13.59 -42.49 -4.69
N VAL A 48 -14.02 -42.79 -5.92
CA VAL A 48 -13.50 -42.18 -7.15
C VAL A 48 -14.03 -40.76 -7.34
N ILE A 49 -15.30 -40.51 -7.03
CA ILE A 49 -15.91 -39.18 -7.18
C ILE A 49 -15.38 -38.24 -6.09
N ALA A 50 -15.17 -38.75 -4.87
CA ALA A 50 -14.62 -37.98 -3.75
C ALA A 50 -13.21 -37.46 -4.07
N THR A 51 -12.37 -38.32 -4.66
CA THR A 51 -11.00 -37.95 -5.02
C THR A 51 -10.96 -36.96 -6.17
N ILE A 52 -11.81 -37.10 -7.18
CA ILE A 52 -11.90 -36.13 -8.28
C ILE A 52 -12.33 -34.75 -7.77
N LEU A 53 -13.34 -34.68 -6.90
CA LEU A 53 -13.80 -33.41 -6.33
C LEU A 53 -12.74 -32.75 -5.44
N MET A 54 -12.03 -33.55 -4.64
CA MET A 54 -10.94 -33.08 -3.78
C MET A 54 -9.75 -32.55 -4.60
N VAL A 55 -9.38 -33.25 -5.67
CA VAL A 55 -8.28 -32.81 -6.55
C VAL A 55 -8.70 -31.59 -7.37
N ALA A 56 -9.95 -31.54 -7.83
CA ALA A 56 -10.46 -30.40 -8.58
C ALA A 56 -10.37 -29.10 -7.77
N ILE A 57 -10.78 -29.12 -6.49
CA ILE A 57 -10.73 -27.91 -5.67
C ILE A 57 -9.30 -27.50 -5.30
N THR A 58 -8.38 -28.45 -5.08
CA THR A 58 -6.98 -28.09 -4.77
C THR A 58 -6.28 -27.47 -5.97
N VAL A 59 -6.55 -27.94 -7.19
CA VAL A 59 -6.02 -27.34 -8.42
C VAL A 59 -6.58 -25.92 -8.60
N VAL A 60 -7.87 -25.70 -8.34
CA VAL A 60 -8.48 -24.36 -8.41
C VAL A 60 -7.88 -23.42 -7.38
N LEU A 61 -7.78 -23.85 -6.11
CA LEU A 61 -7.19 -23.04 -5.04
C LEU A 61 -5.72 -22.73 -5.32
N ALA A 62 -4.95 -23.70 -5.84
CA ALA A 62 -3.57 -23.47 -6.26
C ALA A 62 -3.48 -22.47 -7.41
N GLY A 63 -4.39 -22.53 -8.38
CA GLY A 63 -4.45 -21.57 -9.49
C GLY A 63 -4.80 -20.15 -9.04
N VAL A 64 -5.80 -19.99 -8.18
CA VAL A 64 -6.16 -18.68 -7.61
C VAL A 64 -5.00 -18.12 -6.77
N LEU A 65 -4.37 -18.96 -5.94
CA LEU A 65 -3.21 -18.56 -5.14
C LEU A 65 -2.02 -18.18 -6.02
N TYR A 66 -1.79 -18.87 -7.15
CA TYR A 66 -0.72 -18.53 -8.09
C TYR A 66 -0.92 -17.16 -8.71
N VAL A 67 -2.12 -16.84 -9.20
CA VAL A 67 -2.40 -15.52 -9.80
C VAL A 67 -2.22 -14.42 -8.74
N TRP A 68 -2.72 -14.65 -7.53
CA TRP A 68 -2.60 -13.68 -6.43
C TRP A 68 -1.14 -13.49 -5.98
N ALA A 69 -0.38 -14.58 -5.86
CA ALA A 69 1.05 -14.53 -5.54
C ALA A 69 1.88 -13.88 -6.66
N SER A 70 1.51 -14.10 -7.93
CA SER A 70 2.20 -13.51 -9.07
C SER A 70 1.99 -11.99 -9.14
N ASP A 71 0.77 -11.50 -8.89
CA ASP A 71 0.52 -10.06 -8.80
C ASP A 71 1.32 -9.44 -7.65
N LEU A 72 1.38 -10.09 -6.49
CA LEU A 72 2.17 -9.60 -5.35
C LEU A 72 3.68 -9.56 -5.65
N ALA A 73 4.22 -10.60 -6.29
CA ALA A 73 5.64 -10.67 -6.64
C ALA A 73 6.02 -9.61 -7.68
N ASN A 74 5.17 -9.41 -8.70
CA ASN A 74 5.42 -8.42 -9.74
C ASN A 74 5.23 -6.98 -9.24
N SER A 75 4.36 -6.75 -8.26
CA SER A 75 4.10 -5.42 -7.72
C SER A 75 5.18 -4.89 -6.78
N ASN A 76 6.06 -5.75 -6.23
CA ASN A 76 6.90 -5.39 -5.08
C ASN A 76 8.42 -5.34 -5.30
N GLN A 77 8.98 -5.76 -6.44
CA GLN A 77 10.41 -6.16 -6.40
C GLN A 77 11.43 -5.31 -7.15
N GLN A 78 11.07 -4.44 -8.10
CA GLN A 78 12.12 -3.80 -8.90
C GLN A 78 12.37 -2.32 -8.58
N ASP A 79 11.37 -1.56 -8.14
CA ASP A 79 11.44 -0.09 -8.21
C ASP A 79 10.58 0.63 -7.16
N SER A 80 10.34 -0.02 -6.01
CA SER A 80 9.61 0.61 -4.90
C SER A 80 10.55 1.57 -4.16
N PRO A 81 10.17 2.84 -3.95
CA PRO A 81 11.02 3.83 -3.28
C PRO A 81 11.39 3.43 -1.84
N ASP A 82 10.57 2.62 -1.18
CA ASP A 82 10.82 2.13 0.18
C ASP A 82 12.01 1.16 0.27
N LEU A 83 12.45 0.59 -0.86
CA LEU A 83 13.59 -0.33 -0.93
C LEU A 83 14.93 0.38 -1.16
N TYR A 84 14.90 1.67 -1.48
CA TYR A 84 16.08 2.48 -1.69
C TYR A 84 16.47 3.19 -0.39
N GLN A 85 17.76 3.08 -0.06
CA GLN A 85 18.36 3.84 1.02
C GLN A 85 19.59 4.59 0.51
N TYR A 86 19.65 5.89 0.76
CA TYR A 86 20.79 6.72 0.39
C TYR A 86 21.56 7.21 1.62
N ARG A 87 22.83 7.52 1.42
CA ARG A 87 23.65 8.28 2.37
C ARG A 87 24.10 9.56 1.69
N ALA A 88 24.01 10.64 2.44
CA ALA A 88 24.64 11.91 2.10
C ALA A 88 25.70 12.24 3.17
N SER A 89 26.83 12.81 2.75
CA SER A 89 27.95 13.21 3.61
C SER A 89 28.60 14.50 3.12
N ASN A 90 29.32 15.21 4.00
CA ASN A 90 30.08 16.41 3.61
C ASN A 90 31.05 16.10 2.46
N HIS A 91 31.21 17.04 1.54
CA HIS A 91 32.31 17.01 0.59
C HIS A 91 33.63 17.36 1.31
N ASN A 92 34.78 16.98 0.74
CA ASN A 92 36.07 17.29 1.38
C ASN A 92 36.55 18.73 1.12
N ASP A 93 35.86 19.45 0.24
CA ASP A 93 36.18 20.84 -0.08
C ASP A 93 35.33 21.73 0.81
N ASN A 94 35.94 22.78 1.34
CA ASN A 94 35.23 23.74 2.17
C ASN A 94 34.35 24.64 1.29
N PRO A 95 33.12 24.97 1.74
CA PRO A 95 32.31 25.98 1.08
C PRO A 95 32.99 27.36 1.17
N SER A 96 32.62 28.27 0.28
CA SER A 96 33.17 29.62 0.19
C SER A 96 32.03 30.63 -0.05
N ALA A 97 32.35 31.88 -0.38
CA ALA A 97 31.33 32.85 -0.80
C ALA A 97 31.14 32.85 -2.33
N ALA A 98 31.64 31.82 -3.01
CA ALA A 98 31.44 31.60 -4.43
C ALA A 98 30.07 30.97 -4.65
N THR A 99 29.80 30.54 -5.88
CA THR A 99 28.49 29.95 -6.26
C THR A 99 28.69 28.64 -7.03
N ASP A 100 29.84 28.01 -6.84
CA ASP A 100 30.30 26.80 -7.51
C ASP A 100 30.98 25.84 -6.51
N ASP A 101 30.66 26.00 -5.23
CA ASP A 101 31.23 25.18 -4.16
C ASP A 101 30.65 23.76 -4.17
N ALA A 102 31.50 22.76 -3.91
CA ALA A 102 31.07 21.39 -3.71
C ALA A 102 30.52 21.22 -2.29
N LEU A 103 29.24 20.87 -2.17
CA LEU A 103 28.55 20.84 -0.89
C LEU A 103 28.60 19.46 -0.25
N MET A 104 28.21 18.42 -0.99
CA MET A 104 28.02 17.09 -0.40
C MET A 104 28.13 15.97 -1.42
N VAL A 105 28.33 14.77 -0.89
CA VAL A 105 28.47 13.53 -1.62
C VAL A 105 27.28 12.63 -1.31
N LEU A 106 26.63 12.09 -2.34
CA LEU A 106 25.51 11.15 -2.23
C LEU A 106 25.88 9.80 -2.83
N GLU A 107 25.44 8.73 -2.18
CA GLU A 107 25.62 7.35 -2.63
C GLU A 107 24.49 6.45 -2.12
N PHE A 108 24.23 5.35 -2.81
CA PHE A 108 23.28 4.34 -2.32
C PHE A 108 23.91 3.49 -1.21
N MET A 109 23.20 3.37 -0.09
CA MET A 109 23.45 2.36 0.94
C MET A 109 22.76 1.03 0.60
N GLN A 110 21.58 1.12 -0.01
CA GLN A 110 20.80 -0.02 -0.47
C GLN A 110 20.04 0.41 -1.73
N ALA A 111 20.14 -0.37 -2.80
CA ALA A 111 19.39 -0.17 -4.02
C ALA A 111 19.12 -1.52 -4.69
N PRO A 112 17.85 -1.90 -4.94
CA PRO A 112 17.52 -3.15 -5.64
C PRO A 112 17.92 -3.11 -7.13
N ALA A 113 17.84 -1.94 -7.75
CA ALA A 113 18.19 -1.68 -9.15
C ALA A 113 18.73 -0.25 -9.32
N ASP A 114 19.24 0.08 -10.50
CA ASP A 114 19.61 1.46 -10.84
C ASP A 114 18.33 2.30 -10.96
N LEU A 115 18.38 3.57 -10.55
CA LEU A 115 17.21 4.42 -10.40
C LEU A 115 17.15 5.46 -11.51
N ASN A 116 16.07 5.50 -12.28
CA ASN A 116 15.96 6.45 -13.39
C ASN A 116 15.81 7.89 -12.86
N TRP A 117 16.60 8.83 -13.38
CA TRP A 117 16.54 10.25 -12.99
C TRP A 117 15.16 10.88 -13.16
N ALA A 118 14.38 10.45 -14.14
CA ALA A 118 13.02 10.95 -14.35
C ALA A 118 12.06 10.57 -13.22
N ASN A 119 12.39 9.54 -12.43
CA ASN A 119 11.56 9.02 -11.36
C ASN A 119 11.86 9.66 -10.00
N ILE A 120 12.87 10.52 -9.88
CA ILE A 120 13.25 11.14 -8.61
C ILE A 120 13.44 12.65 -8.69
N ASP A 121 13.23 13.31 -7.57
CA ASP A 121 13.55 14.72 -7.33
C ASP A 121 14.42 14.81 -6.08
N ILE A 122 15.60 15.41 -6.19
CA ILE A 122 16.54 15.61 -5.08
C ILE A 122 16.46 17.08 -4.65
N GLN A 123 16.09 17.31 -3.40
CA GLN A 123 15.98 18.64 -2.81
C GLN A 123 16.91 18.78 -1.62
N ILE A 124 17.58 19.92 -1.56
CA ILE A 124 18.32 20.39 -0.38
C ILE A 124 17.62 21.63 0.16
N THR A 125 17.52 21.76 1.46
CA THR A 125 16.92 22.93 2.12
C THR A 125 17.90 23.48 3.14
N GLY A 126 18.33 24.72 2.93
CA GLY A 126 19.26 25.41 3.82
C GLY A 126 18.57 26.07 5.00
N ALA A 127 19.30 26.94 5.69
CA ALA A 127 18.81 27.68 6.85
C ALA A 127 17.71 28.72 6.51
N ASP A 128 17.60 29.11 5.25
CA ASP A 128 16.55 29.99 4.72
C ASP A 128 15.18 29.30 4.61
N GLY A 129 15.16 27.96 4.70
CA GLY A 129 13.95 27.14 4.59
C GLY A 129 13.40 27.04 3.17
N VAL A 130 14.17 27.46 2.16
CA VAL A 130 13.76 27.37 0.75
C VAL A 130 14.28 26.04 0.18
N PRO A 131 13.41 25.17 -0.36
CA PRO A 131 13.85 23.96 -1.03
C PRO A 131 14.46 24.28 -2.39
N HIS A 132 15.69 23.85 -2.63
CA HIS A 132 16.37 23.90 -3.91
C HIS A 132 16.42 22.49 -4.52
N THR A 133 15.84 22.32 -5.70
CA THR A 133 15.95 21.07 -6.46
C THR A 133 17.31 21.03 -7.16
N CYS A 134 18.10 19.99 -6.95
CA CYS A 134 19.36 19.78 -7.64
C CYS A 134 19.17 18.85 -8.84
N LYS A 135 19.81 19.17 -9.97
CA LYS A 135 19.68 18.40 -11.22
C LYS A 135 21.02 18.12 -11.87
N THR A 136 21.06 17.07 -12.67
CA THR A 136 22.25 16.68 -13.44
C THR A 136 22.51 17.57 -14.67
N ASP A 137 21.53 18.38 -15.09
CA ASP A 137 21.63 19.24 -16.27
C ASP A 137 22.10 20.68 -15.97
N GLY A 138 22.35 21.00 -14.69
CA GLY A 138 22.78 22.34 -14.26
C GLY A 138 21.74 23.44 -14.53
N SER A 139 20.44 23.10 -14.64
CA SER A 139 19.37 24.08 -14.88
C SER A 139 18.83 24.77 -13.62
N THR A 140 19.39 24.45 -12.45
CA THR A 140 18.92 24.84 -11.11
C THR A 140 20.06 25.40 -10.25
N ASP A 141 19.73 25.99 -9.10
CA ASP A 141 20.68 26.64 -8.17
C ASP A 141 21.75 25.70 -7.60
N CYS A 142 21.53 24.38 -7.69
CA CYS A 142 22.51 23.34 -7.42
C CYS A 142 22.54 22.33 -8.57
N THR A 143 23.72 21.75 -8.80
CA THR A 143 23.98 20.77 -9.85
C THR A 143 24.47 19.45 -9.27
N ILE A 144 24.18 18.34 -9.97
CA ILE A 144 24.58 16.99 -9.61
C ILE A 144 25.60 16.49 -10.64
N THR A 145 26.82 16.24 -10.19
CA THR A 145 27.84 15.58 -11.01
C THR A 145 27.86 14.08 -10.70
N GLN A 146 27.78 13.26 -11.74
CA GLN A 146 27.77 11.79 -11.66
C GLN A 146 29.18 11.24 -11.87
N TYR A 147 29.50 10.12 -11.20
CA TYR A 147 30.77 9.38 -11.36
C TYR A 147 30.54 7.93 -11.77
N GLY A 148 29.43 7.66 -12.45
CA GLY A 148 29.07 6.37 -13.06
C GLY A 148 29.42 6.27 -14.54
N SER A 149 28.76 5.33 -15.20
CA SER A 149 28.93 4.98 -16.61
C SER A 149 27.74 5.32 -17.51
N ASP A 150 26.60 5.70 -16.92
CA ASP A 150 25.36 6.06 -17.60
C ASP A 150 24.82 7.39 -17.06
N ASP A 151 24.38 8.27 -17.96
CA ASP A 151 23.83 9.58 -17.59
C ASP A 151 22.31 9.54 -17.32
N THR A 152 21.66 8.41 -17.62
CA THR A 152 20.19 8.26 -17.55
C THR A 152 19.69 7.60 -16.27
N PHE A 153 20.57 6.99 -15.50
CA PHE A 153 20.26 6.34 -14.24
C PHE A 153 21.25 6.77 -13.17
N TRP A 154 20.75 6.91 -11.93
CA TRP A 154 21.59 6.81 -10.76
C TRP A 154 21.95 5.33 -10.54
N GLU A 155 23.20 4.99 -10.84
CA GLU A 155 23.71 3.61 -10.83
C GLU A 155 24.04 3.10 -9.41
N LYS A 156 23.92 1.79 -9.22
CA LYS A 156 24.41 1.14 -8.01
C LYS A 156 25.92 1.33 -7.86
N SER A 157 26.33 1.78 -6.68
CA SER A 157 27.74 1.98 -6.31
C SER A 157 28.44 3.14 -7.04
N GLU A 158 27.69 4.01 -7.73
CA GLU A 158 28.25 5.30 -8.13
C GLU A 158 28.15 6.33 -7.00
N VAL A 159 28.95 7.38 -7.15
CA VAL A 159 28.99 8.52 -6.24
C VAL A 159 28.49 9.74 -6.99
N LEU A 160 27.68 10.56 -6.33
CA LEU A 160 27.15 11.81 -6.85
C LEU A 160 27.73 12.96 -6.03
N HIS A 161 28.13 14.04 -6.69
CA HIS A 161 28.52 15.28 -6.02
C HIS A 161 27.43 16.32 -6.26
N ILE A 162 26.92 16.90 -5.17
CA ILE A 162 26.05 18.07 -5.23
C ILE A 162 26.92 19.30 -5.00
N SER A 163 26.83 20.23 -5.94
CA SER A 163 27.53 21.52 -5.90
C SER A 163 26.54 22.65 -6.11
N GLU A 164 26.91 23.84 -5.68
CA GLU A 164 26.25 25.08 -6.05
C GLU A 164 26.35 25.34 -7.56
N ASN A 165 25.40 26.08 -8.08
CA ASN A 165 25.34 26.43 -9.50
C ASN A 165 24.70 27.81 -9.70
N GLY A 166 25.50 28.84 -9.48
CA GLY A 166 25.13 30.24 -9.75
C GLY A 166 24.42 30.96 -8.59
N GLU A 167 24.12 30.26 -7.50
CA GLU A 167 23.63 30.81 -6.23
C GLU A 167 24.53 30.34 -5.09
N ASP A 168 24.85 31.23 -4.14
CA ASP A 168 25.61 30.93 -2.91
C ASP A 168 24.62 30.36 -1.88
N LEU A 169 24.59 29.03 -1.76
CA LEU A 169 23.74 28.29 -0.84
C LEU A 169 24.44 28.11 0.53
N CYS A 170 25.77 28.21 0.58
CA CYS A 170 26.56 28.11 1.78
C CYS A 170 27.77 29.06 1.79
N ASN A 171 27.59 30.24 2.41
CA ASN A 171 28.54 31.35 2.39
C ASN A 171 29.78 31.16 3.29
N GLY A 172 30.65 30.20 2.95
CA GLY A 172 32.02 30.08 3.46
C GLY A 172 32.18 29.65 4.92
N GLY A 173 31.12 29.14 5.53
CA GLY A 173 31.14 28.62 6.90
C GLY A 173 30.41 27.29 6.99
N SER A 174 30.17 26.81 8.22
CA SER A 174 29.42 25.57 8.40
C SER A 174 27.93 25.80 8.14
N CYS A 175 27.38 25.11 7.16
CA CYS A 175 25.95 25.14 6.80
C CYS A 175 25.32 23.78 7.10
N THR A 176 24.03 23.78 7.41
CA THR A 176 23.25 22.54 7.54
C THR A 176 22.21 22.52 6.44
N PHE A 177 22.20 21.42 5.68
CA PHE A 177 21.20 21.18 4.65
C PHE A 177 20.33 19.99 5.06
N ASP A 178 19.02 20.19 5.06
CA ASP A 178 18.06 19.10 5.13
C ASP A 178 17.91 18.47 3.74
N MET A 179 17.93 17.14 3.69
CA MET A 179 17.93 16.35 2.47
C MET A 179 16.59 15.67 2.26
N LYS A 180 16.07 15.75 1.03
CA LYS A 180 14.88 15.03 0.63
C LYS A 180 15.01 14.51 -0.78
N ILE A 181 14.92 13.19 -0.94
CA ILE A 181 14.83 12.55 -2.26
C ILE A 181 13.44 11.94 -2.39
N SER A 182 12.62 12.42 -3.33
CA SER A 182 11.26 11.93 -3.52
C SER A 182 11.06 11.28 -4.88
N ASP A 183 10.32 10.18 -4.90
CA ASP A 183 9.85 9.56 -6.13
C ASP A 183 8.76 10.42 -6.77
N THR A 184 8.93 10.79 -8.04
CA THR A 184 8.03 11.71 -8.77
C THR A 184 6.71 11.05 -9.18
N ARG A 185 6.67 9.71 -9.22
CA ARG A 185 5.49 8.93 -9.63
C ARG A 185 4.52 8.76 -8.48
N THR A 186 5.05 8.58 -7.27
CA THR A 186 4.29 8.23 -6.05
C THR A 186 4.28 9.35 -5.02
N GLY A 187 5.26 10.24 -5.03
CA GLY A 187 5.48 11.27 -4.02
C GLY A 187 6.15 10.77 -2.73
N THR A 188 6.45 9.46 -2.65
CA THR A 188 7.13 8.87 -1.48
C THR A 188 8.58 9.32 -1.40
N THR A 189 9.06 9.62 -0.19
CA THR A 189 10.45 10.01 0.02
C THR A 189 11.30 8.77 0.32
N LEU A 190 12.44 8.65 -0.33
CA LEU A 190 13.43 7.60 -0.07
C LEU A 190 13.98 7.76 1.35
N THR A 191 14.32 6.63 1.97
CA THR A 191 14.92 6.66 3.31
C THR A 191 16.41 6.98 3.20
N GLY A 192 16.95 7.82 4.07
CA GLY A 192 18.39 8.12 4.03
C GLY A 192 18.83 9.13 5.07
N THR A 193 20.00 9.72 4.85
CA THR A 193 20.50 10.83 5.68
C THR A 193 19.51 12.01 5.61
N PRO A 194 18.92 12.46 6.73
CA PRO A 194 17.92 13.53 6.72
C PRO A 194 18.56 14.92 6.67
N SER A 195 19.78 15.07 7.16
CA SER A 195 20.50 16.35 7.22
C SER A 195 22.00 16.15 7.11
N VAL A 196 22.70 17.04 6.44
CA VAL A 196 24.17 17.07 6.30
C VAL A 196 24.70 18.40 6.80
N ILE A 197 25.79 18.35 7.57
CA ILE A 197 26.58 19.54 7.89
C ILE A 197 27.69 19.63 6.83
N VAL A 198 27.75 20.76 6.14
CA VAL A 198 28.78 21.10 5.15
C VAL A 198 29.73 22.09 5.82
N ASP A 199 31.02 21.79 5.84
CA ASP A 199 32.04 22.58 6.54
C ASP A 199 33.42 22.54 5.87
#